data_AF-A0A382LVB1-F1
#
_entry.id   AF-A0A382LVB1-F1
#
_cell.length_a   1.000
_cell.length_b   1.000
_cell.length_c   1.000
_cell.angle_alpha   90.00
_cell.angle_beta   90.00
_cell.angle_gamma   90.00
#
_symmetry.space_group_name_H-M   'P 1'
#
loop_
_entity.id
_entity.type
_entity.pdbx_description
1 polymer ?
#
loop_
_entity_poly.entity_id
_entity_poly.type
_entity_poly.pdbx_seq_one_letter_code
_entity_poly.pdbx_strand_id
1 'polypeptide(L)'
;MNGAPDRIRTCNPGFVDLVADQKWLGFKIKRTEAGLTDTAVGVVEFVARFKVEGKGYRLHETSHFIRVAARWYYTTGELAQ
;
A
#
# COMPACT_ATOMS: atom_id res chain seq x y z
N MET A 1 -26.58 -18.08 12.16
CA MET A 1 -26.33 -16.62 12.11
C MET A 1 -25.08 -16.35 12.94
N ASN A 2 -24.26 -15.39 12.49
CA ASN A 2 -22.93 -15.00 13.01
C ASN A 2 -21.75 -15.70 12.33
N GLY A 3 -21.61 -15.45 11.02
CA GLY A 3 -20.34 -15.62 10.31
C GLY A 3 -19.38 -14.52 10.74
N ALA A 4 -18.29 -14.88 11.41
CA ALA A 4 -17.20 -13.98 11.68
C ALA A 4 -16.65 -13.44 10.35
N PRO A 5 -16.34 -12.14 10.22
CA PRO A 5 -15.68 -11.64 9.02
C PRO A 5 -14.33 -12.34 8.87
N ASP A 6 -14.18 -13.01 7.72
CA ASP A 6 -13.00 -13.76 7.35
C ASP A 6 -11.75 -12.89 7.49
N ARG A 7 -10.90 -13.29 8.44
CA ARG A 7 -9.46 -13.07 8.50
C ARG A 7 -8.98 -11.80 7.80
N ILE A 8 -8.82 -10.72 8.57
CA ILE A 8 -7.74 -9.77 8.30
C ILE A 8 -6.47 -10.63 8.22
N ARG A 9 -5.97 -10.88 7.00
CA ARG A 9 -4.66 -11.49 6.82
C ARG A 9 -3.70 -10.53 7.50
N THR A 10 -3.23 -10.91 8.68
CA THR A 10 -2.15 -10.20 9.33
C THR A 10 -0.98 -10.26 8.36
N CYS A 11 -0.66 -9.13 7.72
CA CYS A 11 0.63 -8.94 7.11
C CYS A 11 1.60 -9.13 8.27
N ASN A 12 2.28 -10.27 8.32
CA ASN A 12 3.35 -10.48 9.29
C ASN A 12 4.32 -9.29 9.12
N PRO A 13 4.56 -8.45 10.14
CA PRO A 13 5.54 -7.35 10.02
C PRO A 13 6.98 -7.88 9.93
N GLY A 14 7.16 -9.21 9.94
CA GLY A 14 8.42 -9.87 9.69
C GLY A 14 8.91 -9.65 8.27
N PHE A 15 9.78 -8.64 8.14
CA PHE A 15 10.68 -8.39 7.03
C PHE A 15 10.02 -7.79 5.77
N VAL A 16 9.80 -6.46 5.81
CA VAL A 16 9.99 -5.69 4.58
C VAL A 16 11.49 -5.76 4.30
N ASP A 17 11.89 -6.63 3.37
CA ASP A 17 13.26 -6.66 2.88
C ASP A 17 13.45 -5.37 2.08
N LEU A 18 13.87 -4.30 2.77
CA LEU A 18 14.33 -3.09 2.13
C LEU A 18 15.59 -3.50 1.39
N VAL A 19 15.44 -3.76 0.09
CA VAL A 19 16.53 -4.25 -0.75
C VAL A 19 17.72 -3.35 -0.51
N ALA A 20 18.84 -3.92 -0.06
CA ALA A 20 20.07 -3.17 0.13
C ALA A 20 20.38 -2.39 -1.17
N ASP A 21 20.79 -1.12 -1.03
CA ASP A 21 20.99 -0.18 -2.13
C ASP A 21 19.73 0.27 -2.90
N GLN A 22 18.53 0.06 -2.35
CA GLN A 22 17.31 0.69 -2.88
C GLN A 22 17.34 2.21 -2.67
N LYS A 23 17.55 2.96 -3.76
CA LYS A 23 17.51 4.42 -3.76
C LYS A 23 16.20 4.92 -4.33
N TRP A 24 15.33 5.48 -3.49
CA TRP A 24 14.12 6.14 -3.94
C TRP A 24 14.44 7.41 -4.72
N LEU A 25 13.94 7.51 -5.94
CA LEU A 25 14.13 8.66 -6.84
C LEU A 25 12.94 9.63 -6.79
N GLY A 26 11.76 9.12 -6.46
CA GLY A 26 10.57 9.95 -6.38
C GLY A 26 9.30 9.15 -6.16
N PHE A 27 8.30 9.80 -5.61
CA PHE A 27 7.00 9.24 -5.31
C PHE A 27 5.94 10.24 -5.76
N LYS A 28 4.95 9.79 -6.52
CA LYS A 28 3.85 10.63 -7.00
C LYS A 28 2.53 9.93 -6.71
N ILE A 29 1.69 10.58 -5.91
CA ILE A 29 0.29 10.20 -5.78
C ILE A 29 -0.45 10.64 -7.04
N LYS A 30 -1.17 9.71 -7.66
CA LYS A 30 -1.98 9.92 -8.85
C LYS A 30 -3.43 10.21 -8.49
N ARG A 31 -3.97 9.42 -7.56
CA ARG A 31 -5.38 9.47 -7.17
C ARG A 31 -5.54 9.00 -5.74
N THR A 32 -6.49 9.58 -5.03
CA THR A 32 -6.94 9.10 -3.73
C THR A 32 -8.45 9.04 -3.72
N GLU A 33 -9.02 8.02 -3.09
CA GLU A 33 -10.46 7.89 -2.89
C GLU A 33 -10.78 7.54 -1.45
N ALA A 34 -11.91 8.04 -0.96
CA ALA A 34 -12.29 7.94 0.45
C ALA A 34 -11.13 8.40 1.35
N GLY A 35 -10.95 7.83 2.55
CA GLY A 35 -9.84 8.20 3.44
C GLY A 35 -10.09 9.42 4.34
N LEU A 36 -11.30 10.01 4.31
CA LEU A 36 -11.70 11.07 5.24
C LEU A 36 -12.07 10.50 6.61
N THR A 37 -12.26 11.39 7.59
CA THR A 37 -12.41 11.05 9.01
C THR A 37 -13.54 10.04 9.27
N ASP A 38 -14.57 10.06 8.45
CA ASP A 38 -15.79 9.25 8.58
C ASP A 38 -15.80 7.99 7.70
N THR A 39 -14.70 7.71 7.00
CA THR A 39 -14.60 6.56 6.09
C THR A 39 -13.83 5.41 6.73
N ALA A 40 -14.34 4.19 6.54
CA ALA A 40 -13.71 2.96 7.01
C ALA A 40 -12.73 2.36 5.97
N VAL A 41 -12.71 2.89 4.75
CA VAL A 41 -11.89 2.42 3.63
C VAL A 41 -11.22 3.59 2.92
N GLY A 42 -10.10 3.33 2.25
CA GLY A 42 -9.36 4.32 1.48
C GLY A 42 -8.61 3.66 0.33
N VAL A 43 -8.44 4.37 -0.77
CA VAL A 43 -7.68 3.91 -1.94
C VAL A 43 -6.65 4.96 -2.31
N VAL A 44 -5.45 4.53 -2.66
CA VAL A 44 -4.36 5.40 -3.11
C VAL A 44 -3.69 4.78 -4.34
N GLU A 45 -3.77 5.47 -5.46
CA GLU A 45 -2.98 5.17 -6.66
C GLU A 45 -1.71 6.01 -6.64
N PHE A 46 -0.55 5.38 -6.81
CA PHE A 46 0.73 6.07 -6.83
C PHE A 46 1.70 5.47 -7.83
N VAL A 47 2.70 6.28 -8.19
CA VAL A 47 3.88 5.85 -8.94
C VAL A 47 5.12 6.15 -8.12
N ALA A 48 5.81 5.10 -7.71
CA ALA A 48 7.10 5.17 -7.05
C ALA A 48 8.22 4.82 -8.04
N ARG A 49 9.30 5.60 -8.01
CA ARG A 49 10.50 5.41 -8.82
C ARG A 49 11.65 5.16 -7.88
N PHE A 50 12.40 4.09 -8.13
CA PHE A 50 13.54 3.71 -7.29
C PHE A 50 14.63 3.07 -8.15
N LYS A 51 15.85 2.98 -7.61
CA LYS A 51 16.93 2.21 -8.19
C LYS A 51 17.32 1.07 -7.26
N VAL A 52 17.65 -0.08 -7.82
CA VAL A 52 18.30 -1.21 -7.13
C VAL A 52 19.51 -1.59 -7.96
N GLU A 53 20.70 -1.66 -7.34
CA GLU A 53 21.96 -1.99 -8.03
C GLU A 53 22.21 -1.16 -9.31
N GLY A 54 21.86 0.13 -9.27
CA GLY A 54 22.00 1.05 -10.40
C GLY A 54 20.93 0.95 -11.48
N LYS A 55 20.06 -0.07 -11.47
CA LYS A 55 18.93 -0.24 -12.39
C LYS A 55 17.72 0.55 -11.91
N GLY A 56 17.06 1.28 -12.80
CA GLY A 56 15.86 2.06 -12.49
C GLY A 56 14.58 1.23 -12.62
N TYR A 57 13.70 1.36 -11.64
CA TYR A 57 12.42 0.69 -11.56
C TYR A 57 11.29 1.71 -11.36
N ARG A 58 10.12 1.38 -11.91
CA ARG A 58 8.87 2.10 -11.72
C ARG A 58 7.84 1.13 -11.16
N LEU A 59 7.34 1.44 -9.99
CA LEU A 59 6.20 0.77 -9.37
C LEU A 59 4.98 1.68 -9.53
N HIS A 60 4.01 1.28 -10.33
CA HIS A 60 2.70 1.93 -10.39
C HIS A 60 1.71 0.96 -9.72
N GLU A 61 1.09 1.40 -8.63
CA GLU A 61 0.18 0.57 -7.85
C GLU A 61 -1.05 1.36 -7.41
N THR A 62 -2.19 0.68 -7.35
CA THR A 62 -3.39 1.12 -6.64
C THR A 62 -3.54 0.29 -5.37
N SER A 63 -3.30 0.92 -4.21
CA SER A 63 -3.38 0.27 -2.89
C SER A 63 -4.69 0.58 -2.17
N HIS A 64 -5.22 -0.42 -1.48
CA HIS A 64 -6.46 -0.36 -0.71
C HIS A 64 -6.18 -0.48 0.79
N PHE A 65 -6.89 0.33 1.56
CA PHE A 65 -6.71 0.45 3.01
C PHE A 65 -8.04 0.32 3.74
N ILE A 66 -7.98 -0.22 4.95
CA ILE A 66 -9.09 -0.21 5.92
C ILE A 66 -8.68 0.57 7.17
N ARG A 67 -9.64 1.24 7.80
CA ARG A 67 -9.44 1.97 9.05
C ARG A 67 -10.07 1.21 10.20
N VAL A 68 -9.24 0.73 11.12
CA VAL A 68 -9.68 0.00 12.33
C VAL A 68 -9.13 0.72 13.55
N ALA A 69 -9.98 1.04 14.52
CA ALA A 69 -9.59 1.75 15.75
C ALA A 69 -8.74 3.02 15.48
N ALA A 70 -9.19 3.84 14.52
CA ALA A 70 -8.51 5.07 14.06
C ALA A 70 -7.10 4.88 13.45
N ARG A 71 -6.73 3.65 13.06
CA ARG A 71 -5.48 3.34 12.37
C ARG A 71 -5.77 2.78 10.98
N TRP A 72 -4.98 3.20 9.99
CA TRP A 72 -5.06 2.69 8.63
C TRP A 72 -4.18 1.45 8.47
N TYR A 73 -4.73 0.42 7.83
CA TYR A 73 -4.07 -0.83 7.52
C TYR A 73 -4.12 -1.07 6.02
N TYR A 74 -2.98 -1.36 5.43
CA TYR A 74 -2.90 -1.85 4.06
C TYR A 74 -3.59 -3.22 3.97
N THR A 75 -4.38 -3.43 2.92
CA THR A 75 -5.08 -4.70 2.70
C THR A 75 -4.63 -5.39 1.44
N THR A 76 -4.69 -4.70 0.31
CA THR A 76 -4.34 -5.24 -1.00
C THR A 76 -3.83 -4.13 -1.91
N GLY A 77 -3.14 -4.52 -2.96
CA GLY A 77 -2.64 -3.63 -3.98
C GLY A 77 -2.65 -4.29 -5.35
N GLU A 78 -2.90 -3.48 -6.36
CA GLU A 78 -2.96 -3.91 -7.76
C GLU A 78 -1.88 -3.18 -8.55
N LEU A 79 -0.99 -3.94 -9.18
CA LEU A 79 0.06 -3.38 -10.02
C LEU A 79 -0.54 -2.89 -11.35
N ALA A 80 -0.31 -1.61 -11.64
CA ALA A 80 -0.62 -0.99 -12.92
C ALA A 80 0.64 -0.97 -13.81
N GLN A 81 0.43 -0.93 -15.14
CA GLN A 81 1.50 -1.03 -16.13
C GLN A 81 2.19 0.32 -16.42
#